data_AF-A0A7X9ZY73-F1
#
_entry.id   AF-A0A7X9ZY73-F1
#
_cell.length_a   1.000
_cell.length_b   1.000
_cell.length_c   1.000
_cell.angle_alpha   90.00
_cell.angle_beta   90.00
_cell.angle_gamma   90.00
#
_symmetry.space_group_name_H-M   'P 1'
#
loop_
_entity.id
_entity.type
_entity.pdbx_description
1 polymer ?
#
loop_
_entity_poly.entity_id
_entity_poly.type
_entity_poly.pdbx_seq_one_letter_code
_entity_poly.pdbx_strand_id
1 'polypeptide(L)' 'MSKQRRTFSPEFKRSAASLVLDQSYSHIDASRSVGVAESVLRRWVQQLHQERHGITPQSPAMTPEQQRIQELEARV' A
#
# COMPACT_ATOMS: atom_id res chain seq x y z
N MET A 1 -15.77 -2.87 -23.30
CA MET A 1 -14.34 -3.14 -23.07
C MET A 1 -14.05 -2.90 -21.59
N SER A 2 -13.92 -3.95 -20.78
CA SER A 2 -13.53 -3.81 -19.36
C SER A 2 -12.07 -3.38 -19.29
N LYS A 3 -11.80 -2.22 -18.69
CA LYS A 3 -10.43 -1.72 -18.48
C LYS A 3 -9.71 -2.70 -17.56
N GLN A 4 -8.66 -3.37 -18.05
CA GLN A 4 -7.89 -4.32 -17.25
C GLN A 4 -7.33 -3.59 -16.02
N ARG A 5 -7.63 -4.13 -14.83
CA ARG A 5 -7.19 -3.52 -13.56
C ARG A 5 -5.68 -3.66 -13.46
N ARG A 6 -4.98 -2.53 -13.38
CA ARG A 6 -3.54 -2.50 -13.08
C ARG A 6 -3.32 -3.12 -11.70
N THR A 7 -2.49 -4.15 -11.65
CA THR A 7 -1.97 -4.74 -10.41
C THR A 7 -0.60 -4.13 -10.10
N PHE A 8 -0.39 -3.80 -8.82
CA PHE A 8 0.86 -3.24 -8.32
C PHE A 8 1.45 -4.17 -7.27
N SER A 9 2.77 -4.32 -7.27
CA SER A 9 3.46 -5.13 -6.26
C SER A 9 3.30 -4.51 -4.87
N PRO A 10 3.31 -5.31 -3.79
CA PRO A 10 3.26 -4.78 -2.42
C PRO A 10 4.39 -3.79 -2.12
N GLU A 11 5.60 -4.06 -2.62
CA GLU A 11 6.77 -3.20 -2.49
C GLU A 11 6.53 -1.83 -3.15
N PHE A 12 5.98 -1.81 -4.37
CA PHE A 12 5.66 -0.56 -5.05
C PHE A 12 4.64 0.27 -4.27
N LYS A 13 3.59 -0.37 -3.76
CA LYS A 13 2.57 0.30 -2.94
C LYS A 13 3.17 0.88 -1.66
N ARG A 14 4.05 0.11 -0.98
CA ARG A 14 4.76 0.55 0.22
C ARG A 14 5.62 1.77 -0.07
N SER A 15 6.44 1.73 -1.12
CA SER A 15 7.32 2.84 -1.50
C SER A 15 6.52 4.10 -1.83
N ALA A 16 5.43 3.95 -2.59
CA ALA A 16 4.55 5.07 -2.94
C ALA A 16 3.88 5.70 -1.70
N ALA A 17 3.39 4.87 -0.76
CA ALA A 17 2.80 5.35 0.48
C ALA A 17 3.82 5.98 1.44
N SER A 18 5.07 5.49 1.43
CA SER A 18 6.17 6.03 2.25
C SER A 18 6.59 7.45 1.82
N LEU A 19 6.38 7.83 0.55
CA LEU A 19 6.58 9.23 0.12
C LEU A 19 5.71 10.21 0.92
N VAL A 20 4.47 9.83 1.21
CA VAL A 20 3.52 10.68 1.96
C VAL A 20 3.80 10.62 3.46
N LEU A 21 4.02 9.42 4.01
CA LEU A 21 4.19 9.24 5.45
C LEU A 21 5.56 9.69 5.97
N ASP A 22 6.63 9.41 5.21
CA ASP A 22 8.01 9.59 5.69
C ASP A 22 8.70 10.79 5.05
N GLN A 23 8.35 11.15 3.82
CA GLN A 23 8.99 12.24 3.07
C GLN A 23 8.11 13.50 2.98
N SER A 24 7.00 13.52 3.72
CA SER A 24 6.07 14.67 3.81
C SER A 24 5.52 15.16 2.46
N TYR A 25 5.45 14.30 1.45
CA TYR A 25 4.79 14.65 0.18
C TYR A 25 3.28 14.82 0.39
N SER A 26 2.70 15.78 -0.33
CA SER A 26 1.24 15.81 -0.46
C SER A 26 0.75 14.57 -1.23
N HIS A 27 -0.48 14.14 -0.98
CA HIS A 27 -1.09 13.04 -1.71
C HIS A 27 -1.13 13.29 -3.22
N ILE A 28 -1.29 14.56 -3.62
CA ILE A 28 -1.34 14.98 -5.02
C ILE A 28 0.06 14.85 -5.66
N ASP A 29 1.09 15.34 -4.98
CA ASP A 29 2.45 15.33 -5.54
C ASP A 29 3.02 13.92 -5.60
N ALA A 30 2.81 13.11 -4.55
CA ALA A 30 3.19 11.70 -4.58
C ALA A 30 2.44 10.93 -5.68
N SER A 31 1.14 11.18 -5.85
CA SER A 31 0.32 10.59 -6.92
C SER A 31 0.87 10.91 -8.31
N ARG A 32 1.24 12.17 -8.55
CA ARG A 32 1.87 12.62 -9.81
C ARG A 32 3.25 11.99 -10.01
N SER A 33 4.06 11.93 -8.95
CA SER A 33 5.42 11.39 -9.00
C SER A 33 5.45 9.90 -9.33
N VAL A 34 4.50 9.11 -8.79
CA VAL A 34 4.45 7.65 -9.02
C VAL A 34 3.49 7.24 -10.14
N GLY A 35 2.75 8.18 -10.72
CA GLY A 35 1.82 7.93 -11.84
C GLY A 35 0.59 7.10 -11.47
N VAL A 36 0.10 7.19 -10.23
CA VAL A 36 -1.10 6.50 -9.77
C VAL A 36 -2.20 7.49 -9.43
N ALA A 37 -3.47 7.08 -9.48
CA ALA A 37 -4.56 7.95 -9.06
C ALA A 37 -4.49 8.27 -7.56
N GLU A 38 -4.75 9.52 -7.18
CA GLU A 38 -4.67 10.00 -5.80
C GLU A 38 -5.55 9.17 -4.83
N SER A 39 -6.76 8.79 -5.26
CA SER A 39 -7.66 7.96 -4.47
C SER A 39 -7.11 6.57 -4.16
N VAL A 40 -6.32 6.01 -5.07
CA VAL A 40 -5.62 4.73 -4.87
C VAL A 40 -4.48 4.92 -3.89
N LEU A 41 -3.69 6.00 -4.05
CA LEU A 41 -2.59 6.30 -3.15
C LEU A 41 -3.07 6.52 -1.71
N ARG A 42 -4.17 7.27 -1.51
CA ARG A 42 -4.78 7.49 -0.18
C ARG A 42 -5.11 6.18 0.53
N ARG A 43 -5.64 5.18 -0.20
CA ARG A 43 -5.93 3.85 0.37
C ARG A 43 -4.66 3.13 0.78
N TRP A 44 -3.59 3.21 -0.02
CA TRP A 44 -2.30 2.60 0.33
C TRP A 44 -1.65 3.30 1.52
N VAL A 45 -1.72 4.62 1.62
CA VAL A 45 -1.24 5.39 2.78
C VAL A 45 -1.98 4.96 4.04
N GLN A 46 -3.31 4.87 3.98
CA GLN A 46 -4.12 4.43 5.12
C GLN A 46 -3.80 2.98 5.52
N GLN A 47 -3.64 2.07 4.55
CA GLN A 47 -3.26 0.69 4.83
C GLN A 47 -1.86 0.60 5.43
N LEU A 48 -0.87 1.32 4.89
CA LEU A 48 0.51 1.30 5.41
C LEU A 48 0.58 1.88 6.83
N HIS A 49 -0.21 2.92 7.10
CA HIS A 49 -0.33 3.46 8.45
C HIS A 49 -0.87 2.40 9.42
N GLN A 50 -1.97 1.73 9.08
CA GLN A 50 -2.55 0.66 9.91
C GLN A 50 -1.58 -0.51 10.13
N GLU A 51 -0.90 -0.97 9.08
CA GLU A 51 0.11 -2.03 9.16
C GLU A 51 1.24 -1.68 10.13
N ARG A 52 1.70 -0.42 10.15
CA ARG A 52 2.71 0.08 11.11
C ARG A 52 2.22 0.12 12.55
N HIS A 53 0.91 0.18 12.76
CA HIS A 53 0.27 0.07 14.09
C HIS A 53 -0.09 -1.38 14.44
N GLY A 54 0.45 -2.36 13.70
CA GLY A 54 0.24 -3.78 13.99
C GLY A 54 -1.09 -4.35 13.48
N ILE A 55 -1.86 -3.60 12.70
CA ILE A 55 -3.13 -4.08 12.15
C ILE A 55 -2.84 -4.87 10.86
N THR A 56 -3.11 -6.18 10.91
CA THR A 56 -3.01 -7.05 9.74
C THR A 56 -4.14 -6.77 8.75
N PRO A 57 -3.83 -6.40 7.50
CA PRO A 57 -4.87 -6.14 6.51
C PRO A 57 -5.46 -7.46 5.99
N GLN A 58 -6.68 -7.41 5.48
CA GLN A 58 -7.28 -8.52 4.73
C GLN A 58 -6.81 -8.56 3.27
N SER A 59 -6.38 -7.40 2.73
CA SER A 59 -5.73 -7.31 1.43
C SER A 59 -4.26 -7.74 1.53
N PRO A 60 -3.59 -8.10 0.42
CA PRO A 60 -2.17 -8.43 0.44
C PRO A 60 -1.36 -7.36 1.17
N ALA A 61 -0.70 -7.77 2.26
CA ALA A 61 0.07 -6.88 3.11
C ALA A 61 1.23 -6.23 2.35
N MET A 62 1.55 -4.98 2.71
CA MET A 62 2.62 -4.21 2.09
C MET A 62 3.94 -4.31 2.88
N THR A 63 3.88 -4.60 4.17
CA THR A 63 5.05 -4.79 5.03
C THR A 63 5.44 -6.26 5.13
N PRO A 64 6.74 -6.61 5.12
CA PRO A 64 7.20 -8.01 5.22
C PRO A 64 6.71 -8.70 6.49
N GLU A 65 6.60 -7.96 7.60
CA GLU A 65 6.06 -8.47 8.85
C GLU A 65 4.61 -8.92 8.67
N GLN A 66 3.75 -8.05 8.14
CA GLN A 66 2.34 -8.36 7.92
C GLN A 66 2.13 -9.40 6.82
N GLN A 67 3.01 -9.46 5.82
CA GLN A 67 3.02 -10.53 4.82
C GLN A 67 3.31 -11.89 5.46
N ARG A 68 4.27 -11.93 6.38
CA ARG A 68 4.59 -13.16 7.12
C ARG A 68 3.43 -13.58 8.02
N ILE A 69 2.75 -12.64 8.68
CA ILE A 69 1.55 -12.92 9.48
C ILE A 69 0.46 -13.55 8.60
N GLN A 70 0.16 -12.94 7.45
CA GLN A 70 -0.83 -13.51 6.50
C GLN A 70 -0.45 -14.90 5.99
N GLU A 71 0.83 -15.12 5.66
CA GLU A 71 1.30 -16.43 5.21
C GLU A 71 1.14 -17.50 6.30
N LEU A 72 1.39 -17.14 7.56
CA LEU A 72 1.21 -18.04 8.69
C LEU A 72 -0.27 -18.32 8.95
N GLU A 73 -1.14 -17.31 8.89
CA GLU A 73 -2.59 -17.46 9.04
C GLU A 73 -3.19 -18.32 7.91
N ALA A 74 -2.69 -18.21 6.68
CA ALA A 74 -3.19 -18.97 5.54
C ALA A 74 -2.77 -20.47 5.55
N ARG A 75 -1.80 -20.84 6.40
CA ARG A 75 -1.31 -22.22 6.54
C ARG A 75 -2.06 -23.01 7.63
N VAL A 76 -2.97 -22.38 8.36
CA VAL A 76 -3.81 -22.99 9.41
C VAL A 76 -5.18 -23.33 8.84
#